data_AF-A0A929F9K3-F1
#
_entry.id   AF-A0A929F9K3-F1
#
_cell.length_a   1.000
_cell.length_b   1.000
_cell.length_c   1.000
_cell.angle_alpha   90.00
_cell.angle_beta   90.00
_cell.angle_gamma   90.00
#
_symmetry.space_group_name_H-M   'P 1'
#
loop_
_entity.id
_entity.type
_entity.pdbx_description
1 polymer ?
#
loop_
_entity_poly.entity_id
_entity_poly.type
_entity_poly.pdbx_seq_one_letter_code
_entity_poly.pdbx_strand_id
1 'polypeptide(L)' 'MITVDQYSYIRTSHRVYGKKIREIARDTGHSRNTVKRALREEYCGYNSRKTQPYRVLGPYLDIIDRWLKGDKDNPKKQR' A
#
# COMPACT_ATOMS: atom_id res chain seq x y z
N MET A 1 -2.28 4.73 10.87
CA MET A 1 -2.50 3.75 9.78
C MET A 1 -3.32 2.62 10.37
N ILE A 2 -4.43 2.22 9.74
CA ILE A 2 -5.24 1.09 10.25
C ILE A 2 -4.58 -0.19 9.76
N THR A 3 -4.26 -1.12 10.66
CA THR A 3 -3.78 -2.46 10.30
C THR A 3 -4.94 -3.36 9.88
N VAL A 4 -4.64 -4.47 9.22
CA VAL A 4 -5.66 -5.44 8.79
C VAL A 4 -6.49 -5.96 9.98
N ASP A 5 -5.84 -6.20 11.13
CA ASP A 5 -6.50 -6.65 12.36
C ASP A 5 -7.49 -5.61 12.90
N GLN A 6 -7.11 -4.33 12.86
CA GLN A 6 -8.00 -3.25 13.31
C GLN A 6 -9.21 -3.10 12.38
N TYR A 7 -9.05 -3.36 11.08
CA TYR A 7 -10.17 -3.41 10.13
C TYR A 7 -11.16 -4.52 10.51
N SER A 8 -10.66 -5.72 10.81
CA SER A 8 -11.48 -6.84 11.26
C SER A 8 -12.21 -6.49 12.57
N TYR A 9 -11.49 -5.95 13.55
CA TYR A 9 -12.08 -5.54 14.83
C TYR A 9 -13.21 -4.52 14.66
N ILE A 10 -13.00 -3.45 13.88
CA ILE A 10 -14.01 -2.41 13.63
C ILE A 10 -15.26 -3.00 12.98
N ARG A 11 -15.09 -3.86 11.98
CA ARG A 11 -16.19 -4.48 11.23
C ARG A 11 -16.99 -5.46 12.09
N THR A 12 -16.32 -6.33 12.83
CA THR A 12 -16.96 -7.29 13.74
C THR A 12 -17.67 -6.56 14.88
N SER A 13 -17.04 -5.53 15.46
CA SER A 13 -17.64 -4.66 16.49
C SER A 13 -18.96 -4.04 16.05
N HIS A 14 -19.04 -3.58 14.80
CA HIS A 14 -20.26 -2.97 14.28
C HIS A 14 -21.31 -4.00 13.84
N ARG A 15 -20.91 -5.05 13.11
CA ARG A 15 -21.83 -6.02 12.49
C ARG A 15 -22.35 -7.06 13.47
N VAL A 16 -21.49 -7.58 14.35
CA VAL A 16 -21.82 -8.68 15.27
C VAL A 16 -22.26 -8.11 16.62
N TYR A 17 -21.48 -7.18 17.17
CA TYR A 17 -21.71 -6.66 18.52
C TYR A 17 -22.59 -5.39 18.55
N GLY A 18 -23.01 -4.87 17.38
CA GLY A 18 -23.91 -3.71 17.30
C GLY A 18 -23.35 -2.41 17.87
N LYS A 19 -22.04 -2.30 18.09
CA LYS A 19 -21.41 -1.11 18.68
C LYS A 19 -21.60 0.11 17.78
N LYS A 20 -21.88 1.27 18.39
CA LYS A 20 -21.98 2.52 17.63
C LYS A 20 -20.59 3.00 17.21
N ILE A 21 -20.53 3.72 16.09
CA ILE A 21 -19.28 4.32 15.56
C ILE A 21 -18.52 5.11 16.63
N ARG A 22 -19.24 5.81 17.53
CA ARG A 22 -18.63 6.58 18.63
C ARG A 22 -17.94 5.70 19.68
N GLU A 23 -18.45 4.50 19.95
CA GLU A 23 -17.85 3.56 20.89
C GLU A 23 -16.61 2.95 20.25
N ILE A 24 -16.73 2.48 19.00
CA ILE A 24 -15.59 1.94 18.25
C ILE A 24 -14.44 2.96 18.12
N ALA A 25 -14.76 4.24 17.91
CA ALA A 25 -13.76 5.31 17.85
C ALA A 25 -13.03 5.52 19.20
N ARG A 26 -13.73 5.36 20.33
CA ARG A 26 -13.09 5.41 21.65
C ARG A 26 -12.25 4.17 21.92
N ASP A 27 -12.77 2.99 21.60
CA ASP A 27 -12.10 1.71 21.83
C ASP A 27 -10.80 1.58 21.00
N THR A 28 -10.82 2.06 19.76
CA THR A 28 -9.69 1.97 18.83
C THR A 28 -8.77 3.19 18.81
N GLY A 29 -9.18 4.29 19.43
CA GLY A 29 -8.48 5.59 19.38
C GLY A 29 -8.51 6.27 18.00
N HIS A 30 -9.22 5.71 17.02
CA HIS A 30 -9.33 6.26 15.67
C HIS A 30 -10.42 7.34 15.57
N SER A 31 -10.22 8.29 14.66
CA SER A 31 -11.26 9.27 14.35
C SER A 31 -12.56 8.61 13.86
N ARG A 32 -13.71 9.23 14.12
CA ARG A 32 -15.01 8.74 13.62
C ARG A 32 -15.04 8.60 12.09
N ASN A 33 -14.30 9.45 11.37
CA ASN A 33 -14.18 9.39 9.91
C ASN A 33 -13.40 8.14 9.47
N THR A 34 -12.34 7.81 10.19
CA THR A 34 -11.54 6.60 9.97
C THR A 34 -12.38 5.33 10.16
N VAL A 35 -13.18 5.27 11.24
CA VAL A 35 -14.11 4.17 11.52
C VAL A 35 -15.20 4.08 10.44
N LYS A 36 -15.81 5.21 10.05
CA LYS A 36 -16.80 5.25 8.96
C LYS A 36 -16.22 4.73 7.64
N ARG A 37 -14.98 5.11 7.30
CA ARG A 37 -14.29 4.64 6.10
C ARG A 37 -14.07 3.13 6.16
N ALA A 38 -13.60 2.62 7.30
CA ALA A 38 -13.36 1.18 7.49
C ALA A 38 -14.64 0.31 7.40
N LEU A 39 -15.80 0.89 7.72
CA LEU A 39 -17.10 0.23 7.59
C LEU A 39 -17.66 0.27 6.15
N ARG A 40 -17.37 1.32 5.38
CA ARG A 40 -17.88 1.50 4.01
C ARG A 40 -17.03 0.78 2.97
N GLU A 41 -15.72 0.94 3.04
CA GLU A 41 -14.78 0.44 2.04
C GLU A 41 -14.21 -0.91 2.48
N GLU A 42 -13.99 -1.81 1.51
CA GLU A 42 -13.07 -2.92 1.70
C GLU A 42 -11.65 -2.41 1.83
N TYR A 43 -10.86 -3.08 2.67
CA TYR A 43 -9.43 -2.80 2.73
C TYR A 43 -8.81 -3.22 1.40
N CYS A 44 -8.81 -2.31 0.44
CA CYS A 44 -7.90 -2.32 -0.67
C CYS A 44 -6.56 -1.89 -0.07
N GLY A 45 -5.61 -2.82 -0.01
CA GLY A 45 -4.26 -2.51 0.45
C GLY A 45 -3.61 -1.42 -0.42
N TYR A 46 -2.31 -1.21 -0.25
CA TYR A 46 -1.61 -0.28 -1.13
C TYR A 46 -1.68 -0.78 -2.57
N ASN A 47 -2.40 -0.06 -3.42
CA ASN A 47 -2.35 -0.28 -4.86
C ASN A 47 -0.91 -0.01 -5.33
N SER A 48 -0.33 -0.97 -6.05
CA SER A 48 0.93 -0.74 -6.74
C SER A 48 0.73 0.39 -7.75
N ARG A 49 1.64 1.35 -7.75
CA ARG A 49 1.64 2.38 -8.79
C ARG A 49 1.99 1.70 -10.11
N LYS A 50 1.17 1.91 -11.15
CA LYS A 50 1.44 1.39 -12.50
C LYS A 50 2.78 1.88 -13.05
N THR A 51 3.15 3.12 -12.71
CA THR A 51 4.38 3.77 -13.16
C THR A 51 4.93 4.64 -12.04
N GLN A 52 6.23 4.53 -11.77
CA GLN A 52 6.94 5.38 -10.83
C GLN A 52 7.86 6.33 -11.63
N PRO A 53 7.77 7.66 -11.43
CA PRO A 53 8.67 8.59 -12.11
C PRO A 53 10.09 8.46 -11.55
N TYR A 54 11.06 8.29 -12.44
CA TYR A 54 12.48 8.30 -12.10
C TYR A 54 13.00 9.74 -12.09
N ARG A 55 12.73 10.50 -11.02
CA ARG A 55 13.08 11.94 -10.97
C ARG A 55 14.58 12.22 -11.15
N VAL A 56 15.44 11.33 -10.63
CA VAL A 56 16.90 11.48 -10.71
C VAL A 56 17.50 10.55 -11.77
N LEU A 57 17.04 9.30 -11.83
CA LEU A 57 17.56 8.31 -12.77
C LEU A 57 17.01 8.46 -14.19
N GLY A 58 15.89 9.17 -14.38
CA GLY A 58 15.20 9.31 -15.66
C GLY A 58 16.11 9.70 -16.82
N PRO A 59 16.95 10.75 -16.69
CA PRO A 59 17.88 11.16 -17.73
C PRO A 59 18.95 10.11 -18.09
N TYR A 60 19.21 9.15 -17.20
CA TYR A 60 20.28 8.15 -17.35
C TYR A 60 19.76 6.76 -17.72
N LEU A 61 18.44 6.56 -17.78
CA LEU A 61 17.85 5.24 -18.06
C LEU A 61 18.36 4.67 -19.38
N ASP A 62 18.47 5.49 -20.43
CA ASP A 62 18.97 5.05 -21.74
C ASP A 62 20.43 4.56 -21.69
N ILE A 63 21.25 5.18 -20.84
CA ILE A 63 22.66 4.79 -20.64
C ILE A 63 22.72 3.47 -19.87
N ILE A 64 21.92 3.36 -18.81
CA ILE A 64 21.81 2.14 -17.99
C ILE A 64 21.33 0.97 -18.85
N ASP A 65 20.29 1.17 -19.66
CA ASP A 65 19.76 0.14 -20.56
C ASP A 65 20.78 -0.28 -21.63
N ARG A 66 21.61 0.65 -22.11
CA ARG A 66 22.70 0.35 -23.04
C ARG A 66 23.77 -0.53 -22.38
N TRP A 67 24.19 -0.18 -21.16
CA TRP A 67 25.15 -1.00 -20.40
C TRP A 67 24.58 -2.38 -20.11
N LEU A 68 23.34 -2.46 -19.63
CA LEU A 68 22.69 -3.73 -19.35
C LEU A 68 22.57 -4.60 -20.59
N LYS A 69 22.24 -4.03 -21.76
CA LYS A 69 22.21 -4.79 -23.02
C LYS A 69 23.59 -5.30 -23.42
N GLY A 70 24.59 -4.41 -23.43
CA GLY A 70 25.97 -4.80 -23.77
C GLY A 70 26.53 -5.87 -22.83
N ASP A 71 26.17 -5.80 -21.55
CA ASP A 71 26.60 -6.79 -20.57
C ASP A 71 25.97 -8.17 -20.80
N LYS A 72 24.76 -8.23 -21.38
CA LYS A 72 24.15 -9.52 -21.76
C LYS A 72 24.91 -10.25 -22.84
N ASP A 73 25.59 -9.50 -23.71
CA ASP A 73 26.35 -10.03 -24.84
C ASP A 73 27.80 -10.35 -24.47
N ASN A 74 28.23 -9.99 -23.26
CA ASN A 74 29.58 -10.28 -22.77
C ASN A 74 29.76 -11.77 -22.41
N PRO A 75 30.99 -12.30 -22.50
CA PRO A 75 31.31 -13.65 -22.09
C PRO A 75 30.94 -13.89 -20.62
N LYS A 76 30.49 -15.10 -20.26
CA LYS A 76 30.02 -15.48 -18.91
C LYS A 76 30.92 -15.12 -17.73
N LYS A 77 32.23 -14.88 -17.95
CA LYS A 77 33.19 -14.47 -16.91
C LYS A 77 33.22 -12.95 -16.66
N GLN A 78 32.67 -12.16 -17.58
CA GLN A 78 32.68 -10.70 -17.59
C GLN A 78 31.27 -10.09 -17.56
N ARG A 79 30.26 -10.95 -17.33
CA ARG A 79 28.85 -10.63 -17.14
C ARG A 79 28.47 -10.88 -15.68
#